data_AF-A0A7J5NWU7-F1
#
_entry.id   AF-A0A7J5NWU7-F1
#
_cell.length_a   1.000
_cell.length_b   1.000
_cell.length_c   1.000
_cell.angle_alpha   90.00
_cell.angle_beta   90.00
_cell.angle_gamma   90.00
#
_symmetry.space_group_name_H-M   'P 1'
#
loop_
_entity.id
_entity.type
_entity.pdbx_description
1 polymer ?
#
loop_
_entity_poly.entity_id
_entity_poly.type
_entity_poly.pdbx_seq_one_letter_code
_entity_poly.pdbx_strand_id
1 'polypeptide(L)' 'MAKDYILEKRKFVIGGIAISIVLIYLIRLFVLQITTDDYKKNADSNAFLNKIQYPSRGAIYDRTGKLLVFNQPAYD' A
#
# COMPACT_ATOMS: atom_id res chain seq x y z
N MET A 1 -43.54 25.13 37.71
CA MET A 1 -42.74 25.22 36.47
C MET A 1 -42.82 23.86 35.78
N ALA A 2 -43.55 23.77 34.66
CA ALA A 2 -43.68 22.49 33.95
C ALA A 2 -42.34 22.15 33.30
N LYS A 3 -41.81 20.95 33.54
CA LYS A 3 -40.61 20.47 32.86
C LYS A 3 -40.99 20.19 31.40
N ASP A 4 -40.40 20.91 30.46
CA ASP A 4 -40.60 20.69 29.03
C ASP A 4 -39.82 19.45 28.55
N TYR A 5 -40.45 18.28 28.70
CA TYR A 5 -39.91 16.98 28.29
C TYR A 5 -39.64 16.84 26.79
N ILE A 6 -40.14 17.78 25.97
CA ILE A 6 -39.96 17.80 24.51
C ILE A 6 -38.49 18.07 24.14
N LEU A 7 -37.80 18.92 24.91
CA LEU A 7 -36.39 19.24 24.67
C LEU A 7 -35.45 18.12 25.13
N GLU A 8 -35.76 17.47 26.27
CA GLU A 8 -34.96 16.36 26.80
C GLU A 8 -34.93 15.15 25.86
N LYS A 9 -36.08 14.76 25.28
CA LYS A 9 -36.14 13.59 24.37
C LYS A 9 -35.36 13.82 23.07
N ARG A 10 -35.35 15.03 22.53
CA ARG A 10 -34.60 15.36 21.29
C ARG A 10 -33.09 15.27 21.49
N LYS A 11 -32.59 15.59 22.69
CA LYS A 11 -31.15 15.46 23.02
C LYS A 11 -30.65 14.03 22.88
N PHE A 12 -31.45 13.04 23.30
CA PHE A 12 -31.10 11.63 23.15
C PHE A 12 -31.14 11.17 21.69
N VAL A 13 -32.11 11.62 20.91
CA VAL A 13 -32.19 11.30 19.47
C VAL A 13 -31.00 11.88 18.72
N ILE A 14 -30.66 13.16 18.94
CA ILE A 14 -29.51 13.81 18.31
C ILE A 14 -28.20 13.15 18.74
N GLY A 15 -28.06 12.83 20.03
CA GLY A 15 -26.90 12.11 20.56
C GLY A 15 -26.75 10.71 19.95
N GLY A 16 -27.85 9.97 19.80
CA GLY A 16 -27.85 8.65 19.16
C GLY A 16 -27.42 8.71 17.70
N ILE A 17 -27.92 9.70 16.95
CA ILE A 17 -27.52 9.91 15.54
C ILE A 17 -26.02 10.25 15.46
N ALA A 18 -25.54 11.19 16.29
CA ALA A 18 -24.13 11.57 16.29
C ALA A 18 -23.21 10.38 16.63
N ILE A 19 -23.55 9.58 17.64
CA ILE A 19 -22.81 8.38 18.02
C ILE A 19 -22.82 7.35 16.88
N SER A 20 -23.96 7.16 16.21
CA SER A 20 -24.06 6.22 15.07
C SER A 20 -23.12 6.62 13.93
N ILE A 21 -23.04 7.92 13.61
CA ILE A 21 -22.16 8.44 12.55
C ILE A 21 -20.70 8.18 12.92
N VAL A 22 -20.31 8.47 14.16
CA VAL A 22 -18.95 8.19 14.64
C VAL A 22 -18.61 6.70 14.56
N LEU A 23 -19.53 5.83 14.97
CA LEU A 23 -19.36 4.38 14.88
C LEU A 23 -19.20 3.89 13.44
N ILE A 24 -19.97 4.42 12.49
CA ILE A 24 -19.84 4.09 11.06
C ILE A 24 -18.43 4.45 10.55
N TYR A 25 -17.93 5.64 10.90
CA TYR A 25 -16.59 6.06 10.50
C TYR A 25 -15.49 5.21 11.16
N LEU A 26 -15.65 4.85 12.44
CA LEU A 26 -14.70 3.95 13.11
C LEU A 26 -14.63 2.59 12.43
N ILE A 27 -15.77 1.99 12.11
CA ILE A 27 -15.82 0.71 11.38
C ILE A 27 -15.19 0.87 10.00
N ARG A 28 -15.47 1.97 9.29
CA ARG A 28 -14.87 2.22 7.97
C ARG A 28 -13.35 2.34 8.02
N LEU A 29 -12.83 3.06 9.02
CA LEU A 29 -11.40 3.21 9.26
C LEU A 29 -10.75 1.87 9.65
N PHE A 30 -11.43 1.06 10.46
CA PHE A 30 -10.95 -0.27 10.85
C PHE A 30 -10.86 -1.21 9.65
N VAL A 31 -11.88 -1.23 8.78
CA VAL A 31 -11.86 -2.02 7.54
C VAL A 31 -10.69 -1.61 6.65
N LEU A 32 -10.46 -0.30 6.48
CA LEU A 32 -9.34 0.20 5.68
C LEU A 32 -7.98 -0.21 6.24
N GLN A 33 -7.84 -0.29 7.56
CA GLN A 33 -6.57 -0.64 8.20
C GLN A 33 -6.34 -2.16 8.29
N ILE A 34 -7.37 -2.96 8.53
CA ILE A 34 -7.23 -4.42 8.77
C ILE A 34 -7.42 -5.24 7.49
N THR A 35 -8.28 -4.80 6.58
CA THR A 35 -8.60 -5.59 5.37
C THR A 35 -7.63 -5.33 4.23
N THR A 36 -6.99 -4.16 4.18
CA THR A 36 -6.11 -3.78 3.08
C THR A 36 -4.65 -4.06 3.42
N ASP A 37 -4.20 -5.28 3.12
CA ASP A 37 -2.76 -5.59 2.95
C ASP A 37 -2.15 -4.85 1.74
N ASP A 38 -2.98 -4.21 0.89
CA ASP A 38 -2.52 -3.50 -0.30
C ASP A 38 -1.65 -2.28 0.02
N TYR A 39 -1.80 -1.65 1.19
CA TYR A 39 -0.88 -0.58 1.60
C TYR A 39 0.55 -1.09 1.76
N LYS A 40 0.71 -2.32 2.27
CA LYS A 40 2.03 -2.94 2.42
C LYS A 40 2.60 -3.34 1.06
N LYS A 41 1.77 -3.92 0.17
CA LYS A 41 2.17 -4.27 -1.20
C LYS A 41 2.54 -3.04 -2.06
N ASN A 42 1.78 -1.95 -1.93
CA ASN A 42 2.06 -0.69 -2.64
C ASN A 42 3.29 0.02 -2.07
N ALA A 43 3.50 -0.02 -0.74
CA ALA A 43 4.72 0.47 -0.12
C ALA A 43 5.94 -0.35 -0.57
N ASP A 44 5.84 -1.68 -0.62
CA ASP A 44 6.91 -2.54 -1.12
C ASP A 44 7.18 -2.27 -2.61
N SER A 45 6.16 -2.07 -3.44
CA SER A 45 6.35 -1.75 -4.87
C SER A 45 6.94 -0.35 -5.11
N ASN A 46 6.74 0.61 -4.20
CA ASN A 46 7.34 1.94 -4.30
C ASN A 46 8.73 2.03 -3.65
N ALA A 47 9.00 1.23 -2.62
CA ALA A 47 10.29 1.18 -1.92
C ALA A 47 11.30 0.25 -2.61
N PHE A 48 10.84 -0.82 -3.27
CA PHE A 48 11.69 -1.78 -3.96
C PHE A 48 11.45 -1.72 -5.47
N LEU A 49 12.34 -1.02 -6.18
CA LEU A 49 12.42 -1.13 -7.64
C LEU A 49 13.00 -2.51 -7.99
N ASN A 50 12.14 -3.47 -8.29
CA ASN A 50 12.55 -4.77 -8.82
C ASN A 50 13.10 -4.61 -10.24
N LYS A 51 14.38 -4.24 -10.36
CA LYS A 51 15.10 -4.21 -11.63
C LYS A 51 15.75 -5.57 -11.84
N ILE A 52 15.21 -6.35 -12.77
CA ILE A 52 15.82 -7.61 -13.21
C ILE A 52 17.19 -7.28 -13.82
N GLN A 53 18.27 -7.67 -13.14
CA GLN A 53 19.61 -7.63 -13.72
C GLN A 53 19.87 -8.93 -14.47
N TYR A 54 19.91 -8.85 -15.79
CA TYR A 54 20.31 -9.98 -16.62
C TYR A 54 21.83 -10.18 -16.51
N PRO A 55 22.31 -11.41 -16.30
CA PRO A 55 23.74 -11.68 -16.25
C PRO A 55 24.39 -11.40 -17.60
N SER A 56 25.64 -10.93 -17.57
CA SER A 56 26.47 -10.81 -18.76
C SER A 56 26.66 -12.17 -19.43
N ARG A 57 26.66 -12.19 -20.77
CA ARG A 57 27.00 -13.40 -21.54
C ARG A 57 28.44 -13.81 -21.28
N GLY A 58 28.69 -15.12 -21.21
CA GLY A 58 30.03 -15.68 -21.02
C GLY A 58 30.99 -15.31 -22.16
N ALA A 59 32.28 -15.25 -21.83
CA ALA A 59 33.35 -15.08 -22.81
C ALA A 59 33.63 -16.41 -23.53
N ILE A 60 33.80 -16.35 -24.85
CA ILE A 60 34.10 -17.50 -25.71
C ILE A 60 35.58 -17.44 -26.09
N TYR A 61 36.30 -18.54 -25.87
CA TYR A 61 37.72 -18.69 -26.17
C TYR A 61 37.95 -19.80 -27.20
N ASP A 62 39.01 -19.68 -27.99
CA ASP A 62 39.54 -20.77 -28.81
C ASP A 62 40.24 -21.83 -27.93
N ARG A 63 40.54 -23.02 -28.48
CA ARG A 63 41.29 -24.11 -27.82
C ARG A 63 42.68 -23.71 -27.31
N THR A 64 43.20 -22.59 -27.79
CA THR A 64 44.49 -22.00 -27.39
C THR A 64 44.35 -20.93 -26.30
N GLY A 65 43.14 -20.69 -25.79
CA GLY A 65 42.86 -19.67 -24.77
C GLY A 65 42.73 -18.24 -25.31
N LYS A 66 42.73 -18.05 -26.64
CA LYS A 66 42.52 -16.73 -27.25
C LYS A 66 41.05 -16.32 -27.16
N LEU A 67 40.78 -15.13 -26.62
CA LEU A 67 39.43 -14.55 -26.54
C LEU A 67 38.88 -14.27 -27.95
N LEU A 68 37.70 -14.80 -28.24
CA LEU A 68 37.01 -14.63 -29.52
C LEU A 68 35.81 -13.68 -29.42
N VAL A 69 34.97 -13.86 -28.40
CA VAL A 69 33.75 -13.06 -28.20
C VAL A 69 33.56 -12.78 -26.72
N PHE A 70 33.26 -11.54 -26.37
CA PHE A 70 32.80 -11.15 -25.03
C PHE A 70 31.82 -9.99 -25.14
N ASN A 71 31.00 -9.82 -24.11
CA ASN A 71 30.09 -8.67 -24.03
C ASN A 71 30.85 -7.46 -23.49
N GLN A 72 31.00 -6.41 -24.30
CA GLN A 72 31.52 -5.12 -23.85
C GLN A 72 30.33 -4.21 -23.50
N PRO A 73 30.32 -3.55 -22.33
CA PRO A 73 29.28 -2.57 -22.01
C PRO A 73 29.37 -1.42 -23.02
N ALA A 74 28.33 -1.25 -23.83
CA ALA A 74 28.17 -0.06 -24.65
C ALA A 74 27.32 0.94 -23.87
N TYR A 75 27.87 2.13 -23.63
CA TYR A 75 27.16 3.29 -23.12
C TYR A 75 27.05 4.29 -24.28
N ASP A 76 25.87 4.88 -24.46
CA ASP A 76 25.66 6.05 -25.32
C ASP A 76 25.88 7.33 -24.50
#